data_AF-A0A1V2PIN9-F1
#
_entry.id   AF-A0A1V2PIN9-F1
#
_cell.length_a   1.000
_cell.length_b   1.000
_cell.length_c   1.000
_cell.angle_alpha   90.00
_cell.angle_beta   90.00
_cell.angle_gamma   90.00
#
_symmetry.space_group_name_H-M   'P 1'
#
loop_
_entity.id
_entity.type
_entity.pdbx_description
1 polymer ?
#
loop_
_entity_poly.entity_id
_entity_poly.type
_entity_poly.pdbx_seq_one_letter_code
_entity_poly.pdbx_strand_id
1 'polypeptide(L)'
;MGYQERRAKQIAAQAAPHLEPGEQIQTGFLAVTGGAIFNTGWWVVVTDRAILVVRRGQSVRVPRDVVFGEPKGVYHPIVLDQRYRVHRQFYQELVAADEALRQMRAGDNPAQ
;
A
#
# COMPACT_ATOMS: atom_id res chain seq x y z
N MET A 1 24.03 0.34 2.89
CA MET A 1 22.60 0.70 2.95
C MET A 1 21.89 0.07 1.75
N GLY A 2 21.05 -0.94 1.98
CA GLY A 2 20.27 -1.57 0.92
C GLY A 2 19.14 -0.68 0.42
N TYR A 3 18.73 -0.86 -0.83
CA TYR A 3 17.63 -0.14 -1.47
C TYR A 3 16.31 -0.23 -0.67
N GLN A 4 16.04 -1.40 -0.09
CA GLN A 4 14.84 -1.66 0.71
C GLN A 4 14.79 -0.81 1.99
N GLU A 5 15.91 -0.64 2.68
CA GLU A 5 16.00 0.08 3.96
C GLU A 5 15.75 1.59 3.79
N ARG A 6 16.27 2.18 2.70
CA ARG A 6 15.99 3.58 2.35
C ARG A 6 14.50 3.80 2.06
N ARG A 7 13.88 2.83 1.41
CA ARG A 7 12.48 2.91 1.02
C ARG A 7 11.55 2.73 2.21
N ALA A 8 11.85 1.81 3.12
CA ALA A 8 11.14 1.68 4.39
C ALA A 8 11.18 2.99 5.18
N LYS A 9 12.34 3.66 5.26
CA LYS A 9 12.45 4.99 5.88
C LYS A 9 11.59 6.05 5.18
N GLN A 10 11.55 6.06 3.84
CA GLN A 10 10.69 7.01 3.10
C GLN A 10 9.21 6.75 3.34
N ILE A 11 8.78 5.48 3.32
CA ILE A 11 7.41 5.08 3.61
C ILE A 11 7.03 5.49 5.02
N ALA A 12 7.87 5.16 6.01
CA ALA A 12 7.66 5.54 7.40
C ALA A 12 7.58 7.06 7.58
N ALA A 13 8.45 7.83 6.94
CA ALA A 13 8.43 9.29 7.01
C ALA A 13 7.16 9.92 6.40
N GLN A 14 6.64 9.33 5.31
CA GLN A 14 5.39 9.81 4.69
C GLN A 14 4.14 9.37 5.46
N ALA A 15 4.16 8.18 6.05
CA ALA A 15 3.04 7.62 6.81
C ALA A 15 2.96 8.15 8.24
N ALA A 16 4.10 8.44 8.89
CA ALA A 16 4.19 8.87 10.29
C ALA A 16 3.15 9.93 10.72
N PRO A 17 2.88 11.02 9.97
CA PRO A 17 1.88 12.01 10.39
C PRO A 17 0.43 11.52 10.31
N HIS A 18 0.18 10.35 9.70
CA HIS A 18 -1.14 9.79 9.43
C HIS A 18 -1.38 8.45 10.13
N LEU A 19 -0.39 7.94 10.87
CA LEU A 19 -0.53 6.74 11.68
C LEU A 19 -1.26 7.08 12.98
N GLU A 20 -2.18 6.20 13.37
CA GLU A 20 -2.78 6.23 14.68
C GLU A 20 -1.81 5.73 15.77
N PRO A 21 -1.99 6.14 17.04
CA PRO A 21 -1.19 5.61 18.13
C PRO A 21 -1.23 4.08 18.20
N GLY A 22 -0.04 3.46 18.11
CA GLY A 22 0.14 2.01 18.11
C GLY A 22 -0.08 1.31 16.75
N GLU A 23 -0.32 2.07 15.68
CA GLU A 23 -0.42 1.53 14.32
C GLU A 23 0.98 1.20 13.75
N GLN A 24 1.14 -0.02 13.23
CA GLN A 24 2.38 -0.56 12.69
C GLN A 24 2.30 -0.73 11.18
N ILE A 25 3.32 -0.23 10.49
CA ILE A 25 3.48 -0.42 9.05
C ILE A 25 3.98 -1.83 8.79
N GLN A 26 3.27 -2.57 7.93
CA GLN A 26 3.67 -3.90 7.48
C GLN A 26 4.50 -3.80 6.20
N THR A 27 4.01 -3.04 5.23
CA THR A 27 4.66 -2.86 3.94
C THR A 27 4.15 -1.61 3.23
N GLY A 28 4.81 -1.23 2.14
CA GLY A 28 4.33 -0.16 1.29
C GLY A 28 4.96 -0.14 -0.10
N PHE A 29 4.20 0.38 -1.05
CA PHE A 29 4.57 0.46 -2.45
C PHE A 29 4.11 1.74 -3.11
N LEU A 30 4.76 2.09 -4.21
CA LEU A 30 4.37 3.24 -5.00
C LEU A 30 3.35 2.82 -6.05
N ALA A 31 2.22 3.50 -6.07
CA ALA A 31 1.21 3.39 -7.10
C ALA A 31 1.06 4.72 -7.82
N VAL A 32 0.61 4.71 -9.07
CA VAL A 32 0.38 5.93 -9.85
C VAL A 32 -1.09 6.05 -10.26
N THR A 33 -1.63 7.26 -10.13
CA THR A 33 -2.93 7.65 -10.71
C THR A 33 -2.73 8.68 -11.81
N GLY A 34 -3.74 8.91 -12.65
CA GLY A 34 -3.73 9.90 -13.73
C GLY A 34 -3.63 9.30 -15.13
N GLY A 35 -3.64 10.18 -16.14
CA GLY A 35 -3.69 9.85 -17.57
C GLY A 35 -2.34 9.52 -18.20
N ALA A 36 -2.32 9.22 -19.49
CA ALA A 36 -1.14 8.75 -20.24
C ALA A 36 0.11 9.66 -20.14
N ILE A 37 -0.09 10.96 -19.86
CA ILE A 37 0.96 12.00 -19.89
C ILE A 37 1.25 12.57 -18.48
N PHE A 38 0.34 12.39 -17.52
CA PHE A 38 0.48 12.92 -16.16
C PHE A 38 0.24 11.80 -15.14
N ASN A 39 1.33 11.13 -14.77
CA ASN A 39 1.30 10.14 -13.70
C ASN A 39 1.63 10.81 -12.36
N THR A 40 0.71 10.70 -11.41
CA THR A 40 0.90 11.18 -10.05
C THR A 40 1.21 9.99 -9.15
N GLY A 41 2.40 9.97 -8.55
CA GLY A 41 2.81 8.93 -7.60
C GLY A 41 2.21 9.12 -6.22
N TRP A 42 1.68 8.03 -5.67
CA TRP A 42 1.12 7.90 -4.33
C TRP A 42 1.76 6.71 -3.64
N TRP A 43 2.08 6.87 -2.36
CA TRP A 43 2.53 5.76 -1.52
C TRP A 43 1.32 5.06 -0.95
N VAL A 44 1.15 3.79 -1.29
CA VAL A 44 0.17 2.90 -0.66
C VAL A 44 0.92 2.18 0.46
N VAL A 45 0.48 2.37 1.69
CA VAL A 45 1.10 1.85 2.91
C VAL A 45 0.08 0.96 3.59
N VAL A 46 0.41 -0.30 3.81
CA VAL A 46 -0.44 -1.25 4.51
C VAL A 46 0.00 -1.33 5.96
N THR A 47 -0.96 -1.13 6.86
CA THR A 47 -0.76 -1.22 8.30
C THR A 47 -1.59 -2.36 8.89
N ASP A 48 -1.46 -2.61 10.19
CA ASP A 48 -2.31 -3.55 10.91
C ASP A 48 -3.78 -3.13 10.98
N ARG A 49 -4.08 -1.83 10.81
CA ARG A 49 -5.45 -1.28 10.97
C ARG A 49 -6.10 -0.88 9.66
N ALA A 50 -5.35 -0.33 8.72
CA ALA A 50 -5.88 0.25 7.49
C ALA A 50 -4.86 0.24 6.36
N ILE A 51 -5.31 0.66 5.18
CA ILE A 51 -4.41 1.00 4.08
C ILE A 51 -4.38 2.52 3.97
N LEU A 52 -3.20 3.11 4.02
CA LEU A 52 -2.97 4.53 3.90
C LEU A 52 -2.42 4.85 2.51
N VAL A 53 -3.12 5.70 1.77
CA VAL A 53 -2.69 6.23 0.48
C VAL A 53 -2.21 7.65 0.69
N VAL A 54 -0.90 7.85 0.72
CA VAL A 54 -0.27 9.11 1.13
C VAL A 54 0.54 9.74 0.00
N ARG A 55 0.47 11.07 -0.08
CA ARG A 55 1.24 11.89 -1.00
C ARG A 55 1.36 13.31 -0.46
N ARG A 56 2.58 13.75 -0.13
CA ARG A 56 2.93 15.17 0.13
C ARG A 56 1.81 15.99 0.82
N GLY A 57 1.50 15.63 2.07
CA GLY A 57 0.49 16.32 2.89
C GLY A 57 -0.96 15.90 2.64
N GLN A 58 -1.21 15.01 1.68
CA GLN A 58 -2.50 14.37 1.45
C GLN A 58 -2.44 12.92 1.93
N SER A 59 -3.50 12.47 2.61
CA SER A 59 -3.67 11.09 3.04
C SER A 59 -5.11 10.65 2.86
N VAL A 60 -5.30 9.47 2.29
CA VAL A 60 -6.59 8.79 2.27
C VAL A 60 -6.45 7.48 3.04
N ARG A 61 -7.36 7.26 3.98
CA ARG A 61 -7.41 6.01 4.75
C ARG A 61 -8.51 5.15 4.15
N VAL A 62 -8.16 3.95 3.72
CA VAL A 62 -9.10 3.00 3.11
C VAL A 62 -9.14 1.70 3.92
N PRO A 63 -10.26 0.96 3.88
CA PRO A 63 -10.41 -0.28 4.63
C PRO A 63 -9.34 -1.31 4.25
N ARG A 64 -8.90 -2.12 5.23
CA ARG A 64 -8.00 -3.26 4.99
C ARG A 64 -8.68 -4.45 4.29
N ASP A 65 -9.97 -4.34 3.98
CA ASP A 65 -10.73 -5.37 3.26
C ASP A 65 -10.54 -5.36 1.72
N VAL A 66 -9.55 -4.60 1.23
CA VAL A 66 -9.20 -4.57 -0.19
C VAL A 66 -8.30 -5.75 -0.58
N VAL A 67 -8.61 -6.39 -1.71
CA VAL A 67 -7.78 -7.42 -2.35
C VAL A 67 -7.12 -6.79 -3.58
N PHE A 68 -5.79 -6.78 -3.63
CA PHE A 68 -5.03 -6.23 -4.77
C PHE A 68 -4.98 -7.20 -5.94
N GLY A 69 -5.08 -8.51 -5.66
CA GLY A 69 -5.09 -9.56 -6.66
C GLY A 69 -3.71 -9.87 -7.25
N GLU A 70 -3.66 -10.87 -8.14
CA GLU A 70 -2.41 -11.31 -8.77
C GLU A 70 -1.92 -10.26 -9.80
N PRO A 71 -0.70 -9.71 -9.61
CA PRO A 71 -0.21 -8.65 -10.49
C PRO A 71 0.18 -9.20 -11.87
N LYS A 72 -0.27 -8.53 -12.95
CA LYS A 72 -0.01 -8.94 -14.35
C LYS A 72 0.46 -7.78 -15.23
N GLY A 73 1.31 -8.08 -16.21
CA GLY A 73 1.82 -7.11 -17.17
C GLY A 73 2.82 -6.11 -16.57
N VAL A 74 3.03 -4.98 -17.25
CA VAL A 74 3.96 -3.91 -16.80
C VAL A 74 3.36 -3.05 -15.69
N TYR A 75 2.05 -2.82 -15.76
CA TYR A 75 1.28 -2.09 -14.77
C TYR A 75 0.06 -2.91 -14.35
N HIS A 76 -0.06 -3.16 -13.05
CA HIS A 76 -1.20 -3.82 -12.46
C HIS A 76 -2.20 -2.79 -11.92
N PRO A 77 -3.46 -2.79 -12.37
CA PRO A 77 -4.47 -1.88 -11.84
C PRO A 77 -4.97 -2.37 -10.47
N ILE A 78 -5.10 -1.45 -9.52
CA ILE A 78 -5.74 -1.68 -8.22
C ILE A 78 -6.79 -0.61 -7.97
N VAL A 79 -7.79 -0.90 -7.14
CA VAL A 79 -8.85 0.04 -6.76
C VAL A 79 -8.82 0.20 -5.24
N LEU A 80 -8.66 1.45 -4.78
CA LEU A 80 -8.73 1.86 -3.38
C LEU A 80 -9.84 2.91 -3.25
N ASP A 81 -9.50 4.17 -2.94
CA ASP A 81 -10.44 5.30 -3.10
C ASP A 81 -10.69 5.64 -4.58
N GLN A 82 -9.68 5.38 -5.41
CA GLN A 82 -9.70 5.55 -6.85
C GLN A 82 -8.88 4.46 -7.52
N ARG A 83 -8.85 4.48 -8.86
CA ARG A 83 -8.05 3.54 -9.64
C ARG A 83 -6.59 3.97 -9.66
N TYR A 84 -5.72 3.08 -9.17
CA TYR A 84 -4.27 3.22 -9.25
C TYR A 84 -3.66 2.16 -10.17
N ARG A 85 -2.42 2.39 -10.59
CA ARG A 85 -1.61 1.45 -11.36
C ARG A 85 -0.28 1.24 -10.64
N VAL A 86 0.06 -0.01 -10.39
CA VAL A 86 1.31 -0.41 -9.72
C VAL A 86 2.27 -0.91 -10.78
N HIS A 87 3.49 -0.39 -10.79
CA HIS A 87 4.51 -0.83 -11.75
C HIS A 87 5.11 -2.17 -11.33
N ARG A 88 5.52 -3.01 -12.30
CA ARG A 88 6.11 -4.34 -12.07
C ARG A 88 7.24 -4.41 -11.03
N GLN A 89 8.01 -3.32 -10.88
CA GLN A 89 9.10 -3.24 -9.90
C GLN A 89 8.62 -3.31 -8.44
N PHE A 90 7.32 -3.14 -8.21
CA PHE A 90 6.69 -3.15 -6.89
C PHE A 90 5.74 -4.33 -6.70
N TYR A 91 5.76 -5.32 -7.61
CA TYR A 91 4.89 -6.49 -7.49
C TYR A 91 5.21 -7.35 -6.28
N GLN A 92 6.48 -7.43 -5.88
CA GLN A 92 6.87 -8.16 -4.66
C GLN A 92 6.21 -7.52 -3.43
N GLU A 93 6.29 -6.19 -3.29
CA GLU A 93 5.62 -5.48 -2.20
C GLU A 93 4.10 -5.53 -2.29
N LEU A 94 3.52 -5.54 -3.50
CA LEU A 94 2.07 -5.70 -3.68
C LEU A 94 1.61 -7.09 -3.23
N VAL A 95 2.33 -8.15 -3.59
CA VAL A 95 2.02 -9.51 -3.15
C VAL A 95 2.20 -9.64 -1.65
N ALA A 96 3.29 -9.10 -1.08
CA ALA A 96 3.49 -9.08 0.36
C ALA A 96 2.38 -8.29 1.08
N ALA A 97 1.88 -7.21 0.48
CA ALA A 97 0.76 -6.45 1.01
C ALA A 97 -0.54 -7.25 0.99
N ASP A 98 -0.85 -7.92 -0.11
CA ASP A 98 -2.04 -8.77 -0.23
C ASP A 98 -1.98 -9.95 0.77
N GLU A 99 -0.81 -10.58 0.93
CA GLU A 99 -0.59 -11.63 1.91
C GLU A 99 -0.76 -11.13 3.35
N ALA A 100 -0.15 -9.99 3.70
CA ALA A 100 -0.30 -9.39 5.02
C ALA A 100 -1.77 -9.07 5.33
N LEU A 101 -2.51 -8.51 4.37
CA LEU A 101 -3.94 -8.24 4.52
C LEU A 101 -4.75 -9.53 4.71
N ARG A 102 -4.44 -10.61 3.97
CA ARG A 102 -5.09 -11.91 4.15
C ARG A 102 -4.78 -12.52 5.52
N GLN A 103 -3.53 -12.49 5.96
CA GLN A 103 -3.13 -13.00 7.28
C GLN A 103 -3.86 -12.26 8.40
N MET A 104 -4.00 -10.93 8.28
CA MET A 104 -4.75 -10.15 9.25
C MET A 104 -6.23 -10.48 9.27
N ARG A 105 -6.87 -10.64 8.10
CA ARG A 105 -8.27 -11.09 8.05
C ARG A 105 -8.45 -12.48 8.65
N ALA A 106 -7.51 -13.39 8.40
CA ALA A 106 -7.54 -14.72 8.97
C ALA A 106 -7.33 -14.70 10.49
N GLY A 107 -6.49 -13.80 11.01
CA GLY A 107 -6.27 -13.62 12.45
C GLY A 107 -7.40 -12.90 13.19
N ASP A 108 -8.12 -12.00 12.52
CA ASP A 108 -9.30 -11.29 13.05
C ASP A 108 -10.55 -12.20 13.10
N ASN A 109 -10.50 -13.35 12.43
CA ASN A 109 -11.57 -14.33 12.38
C ASN A 109 -11.18 -15.57 13.20
N PRO A 110 -11.20 -15.51 14.55
CA PRO A 110 -11.12 -16.73 15.34
C PRO A 110 -12.38 -17.54 15.04
N ALA A 111 -12.19 -18.78 14.60
CA ALA A 111 -13.14 -19.88 14.55
C ALA A 111 -14.62 -19.55 14.86
N GLN A 112 -15.50 -19.75 13.86
CA GLN A 112 -16.82 -20.29 14.16
C GLN A 112 -16.70 -21.79 14.41
#